data_AF-A0A2E7VHA2-F1
#
_entry.id   AF-A0A2E7VHA2-F1
#
_cell.length_a   1.000
_cell.length_b   1.000
_cell.length_c   1.000
_cell.angle_alpha   90.00
_cell.angle_beta   90.00
_cell.angle_gamma   90.00
#
_symmetry.space_group_name_H-M   'P 1'
#
loop_
_entity.id
_entity.type
_entity.pdbx_description
1 polymer ?
#
loop_
_entity_poly.entity_id
_entity_poly.type
_entity_poly.pdbx_seq_one_letter_code
_entity_poly.pdbx_strand_id
1 'polypeptide(L)' 'MIGWAKWTYGEVAGSSFARAVAQACSRNAIAFFIPCHRVVAADGSGGYRWGTGVKKSLLEWEGRGGDPGGFIRSFWRTRA' A
#
# COMPACT_ATOMS: atom_id res chain seq x y z
N MET A 1 0.61 1.02 -17.62
CA MET A 1 1.76 0.31 -17.03
C MET A 1 1.96 0.84 -15.61
N ILE A 2 1.20 0.30 -14.65
CA ILE A 2 1.27 0.70 -13.24
C ILE A 2 2.13 -0.35 -12.56
N GLY A 3 3.42 -0.06 -12.38
CA GLY A 3 4.35 -1.01 -11.75
C GLY A 3 3.88 -1.36 -10.34
N TRP A 4 3.64 -2.64 -10.09
CA TRP A 4 3.45 -3.30 -8.78
C TRP A 4 2.25 -2.91 -7.91
N ALA A 5 1.61 -1.75 -8.13
CA ALA A 5 0.30 -1.50 -7.56
C ALA A 5 -0.72 -2.41 -8.26
N LYS A 6 -1.24 -3.40 -7.53
CA LYS A 6 -2.08 -4.45 -8.13
C LYS A 6 -3.42 -3.90 -8.61
N TRP A 7 -4.01 -2.94 -7.91
CA TRP A 7 -5.33 -2.40 -8.22
C TRP A 7 -5.44 -0.89 -8.00
N THR A 8 -6.37 -0.26 -8.69
CA THR A 8 -6.81 1.12 -8.47
C THR A 8 -8.00 1.18 -7.52
N TYR A 9 -8.24 2.32 -6.87
CA TYR A 9 -9.43 2.51 -6.02
C TYR A 9 -10.74 2.30 -6.80
N GLY A 10 -10.76 2.66 -8.09
CA GLY A 10 -11.90 2.44 -8.96
C GLY A 10 -12.14 0.97 -9.29
N GLU A 11 -11.08 0.17 -9.43
CA GLU A 11 -11.19 -1.28 -9.65
C GLU A 11 -11.68 -2.02 -8.40
N VAL A 12 -11.32 -1.54 -7.21
CA VAL A 12 -11.75 -2.16 -5.94
C VAL A 12 -13.19 -1.78 -5.57
N ALA A 13 -13.60 -0.53 -5.83
CA ALA A 13 -14.85 0.03 -5.33
C ALA A 13 -15.96 0.18 -6.39
N GLY A 14 -15.60 0.12 -7.67
CA GLY A 14 -16.33 0.80 -8.73
C GLY A 14 -15.96 2.29 -8.79
N SER A 15 -15.98 2.88 -9.99
CA SER A 15 -15.57 4.28 -10.22
C SER A 15 -16.27 5.30 -9.32
N SER A 16 -17.56 5.08 -9.01
CA SER A 16 -18.38 5.95 -8.15
C SER A 16 -17.94 5.97 -6.68
N PHE A 17 -17.19 4.99 -6.20
CA PHE A 17 -16.82 4.85 -4.78
C PHE A 17 -15.32 4.90 -4.52
N ALA A 18 -14.51 5.21 -5.54
CA ALA A 18 -13.05 5.26 -5.45
C ALA A 18 -12.56 6.16 -4.29
N ARG A 19 -13.20 7.31 -4.08
CA ARG A 19 -12.82 8.25 -3.01
C ARG A 19 -13.10 7.71 -1.61
N ALA A 20 -14.18 6.96 -1.43
CA ALA A 20 -14.52 6.34 -0.15
C ALA A 20 -13.50 5.25 0.21
N VAL A 21 -13.13 4.42 -0.77
CA VAL A 21 -12.10 3.38 -0.57
C VAL A 21 -10.72 4.00 -0.33
N ALA A 22 -10.36 5.08 -1.03
CA ALA A 22 -9.12 5.80 -0.76
C ALA A 22 -9.03 6.29 0.70
N GLN A 23 -10.12 6.82 1.25
CA GLN A 23 -10.21 7.24 2.66
C GLN A 23 -10.16 6.06 3.64
N ALA A 24 -10.80 4.95 3.31
CA ALA A 24 -10.72 3.74 4.13
C ALA A 24 -9.27 3.20 4.18
N CYS A 25 -8.60 3.12 3.02
CA CYS A 25 -7.21 2.67 2.92
C CYS A 25 -6.23 3.58 3.65
N SER A 26 -6.43 4.91 3.60
CA SER A 26 -5.54 5.87 4.28
C SER A 26 -5.67 5.85 5.81
N ARG A 27 -6.82 5.41 6.33
CA ARG A 27 -7.10 5.34 7.78
C ARG A 27 -6.89 3.97 8.39
N ASN A 28 -6.57 2.96 7.58
CA ASN A 28 -6.40 1.57 8.04
C ASN A 28 -5.27 1.45 9.08
N ALA A 29 -5.63 1.07 10.31
CA ALA A 29 -4.68 0.83 11.40
C ALA A 29 -4.03 -0.56 11.32
N ILE A 30 -4.67 -1.52 10.66
CA ILE A 30 -4.26 -2.92 10.59
C ILE A 30 -3.62 -3.21 9.22
N ALA A 31 -2.70 -2.34 8.81
CA ALA A 31 -2.11 -2.35 7.47
C ALA A 31 -1.19 -3.55 7.18
N PHE A 32 -0.81 -4.30 8.22
CA PHE A 32 -0.03 -5.53 8.09
C PHE A 32 -0.87 -6.73 7.61
N PHE A 33 -2.14 -6.81 8.03
CA PHE A 33 -3.05 -7.90 7.65
C PHE A 33 -3.89 -7.55 6.42
N ILE A 34 -4.27 -6.28 6.29
CA ILE A 34 -5.07 -5.79 5.17
C ILE A 34 -4.12 -5.09 4.19
N PRO A 35 -3.93 -5.59 2.96
CA PRO A 35 -2.92 -5.11 2.02
C PRO A 35 -3.35 -3.81 1.30
N CYS A 36 -3.73 -2.78 2.06
CA CYS A 36 -4.19 -1.51 1.49
C CYS A 36 -3.08 -0.72 0.78
N HIS A 37 -1.81 -1.07 1.01
CA HIS A 37 -0.68 -0.53 0.25
C HIS A 37 -0.67 -0.97 -1.22
N ARG A 38 -1.38 -2.04 -1.59
CA ARG A 38 -1.49 -2.52 -2.98
C ARG A 38 -2.48 -1.76 -3.85
N VAL A 39 -3.29 -0.89 -3.24
CA VAL A 39 -4.34 -0.11 -3.92
C VAL A 39 -3.91 1.36 -4.07
N VAL A 40 -4.00 1.90 -5.28
CA VAL A 40 -3.58 3.28 -5.62
C VAL A 40 -4.67 4.03 -6.40
N ALA A 41 -4.51 5.33 -6.58
CA ALA A 41 -5.31 6.09 -7.53
C ALA A 41 -4.82 5.82 -8.97
N ALA A 42 -5.62 6.21 -9.96
CA ALA A 42 -5.30 5.97 -11.38
C ALA A 42 -4.00 6.66 -11.83
N ASP A 43 -3.58 7.73 -11.14
CA ASP A 43 -2.32 8.44 -11.33
C ASP A 43 -1.14 7.82 -10.55
N GLY A 44 -1.36 6.71 -9.84
CA GLY A 44 -0.37 6.04 -9.00
C GLY A 44 -0.20 6.67 -7.60
N SER A 45 -0.92 7.74 -7.28
CA SER A 45 -0.89 8.37 -5.96
C SER A 45 -1.72 7.57 -4.94
N GLY A 46 -1.57 7.85 -3.65
CA GLY A 46 -2.45 7.27 -2.64
C GLY A 46 -1.93 7.42 -1.23
N GLY A 47 -2.84 7.74 -0.31
CA GLY A 47 -2.52 7.86 1.11
C GLY A 47 -2.16 6.52 1.73
N TYR A 48 -1.31 6.57 2.76
CA TYR A 48 -1.02 5.45 3.63
C TYR A 48 -0.85 5.97 5.05
N ARG A 49 -1.55 5.36 6.01
CA ARG A 49 -1.55 5.80 7.41
C ARG A 49 -0.14 5.95 7.99
N TRP A 50 0.76 5.04 7.61
CA TRP A 50 2.13 4.97 8.11
C TRP A 50 3.14 5.75 7.27
N GLY A 51 2.65 6.56 6.32
CA GLY A 51 3.46 7.37 5.42
C GLY A 51 3.64 6.73 4.04
N THR A 52 3.65 7.55 3.00
CA THR A 52 3.81 7.11 1.60
C THR A 52 5.15 6.42 1.34
N GLY A 53 6.20 6.81 2.07
CA GLY A 53 7.51 6.13 2.04
C GLY A 53 7.42 4.65 2.44
N VAL A 54 6.67 4.34 3.50
CA VAL A 54 6.45 2.95 3.95
C VAL A 54 5.66 2.15 2.91
N LYS A 55 4.62 2.77 2.32
CA LYS A 55 3.85 2.16 1.23
C LYS A 55 4.76 1.78 0.06
N LYS A 56 5.66 2.68 -0.33
CA LYS A 56 6.62 2.44 -1.42
C LYS A 56 7.60 1.31 -1.06
N SER A 57 8.19 1.33 0.14
CA SER A 57 9.09 0.27 0.60
C SER A 57 8.41 -1.12 0.65
N LEU A 58 7.15 -1.18 1.09
CA LEU A 58 6.34 -2.41 1.08
C LEU A 58 6.13 -2.95 -0.33
N LEU A 59 5.74 -2.09 -1.26
CA LEU A 59 5.52 -2.47 -2.67
C LEU A 59 6.83 -2.93 -3.33
N GLU A 60 7.95 -2.25 -3.08
CA GLU A 60 9.26 -2.67 -3.58
C GLU A 60 9.74 -3.99 -2.97
N TRP A 61 9.42 -4.24 -1.70
CA TRP A 61 9.74 -5.50 -1.04
C TRP A 61 8.89 -6.67 -1.58
N GLU A 62 7.58 -6.48 -1.77
CA GLU A 62 6.73 -7.45 -2.48
C GLU A 62 7.21 -7.66 -3.92
N GLY A 63 7.74 -6.58 -4.53
CA GLY A 63 8.50 -6.55 -5.77
C GLY A 63 9.58 -7.60 -5.93
N ARG A 64 10.26 -7.89 -4.81
CA ARG A 64 11.46 -8.73 -4.76
C ARG A 64 11.16 -10.17 -4.33
N GLY A 65 9.89 -10.58 -4.33
CA GLY A 65 9.48 -11.95 -3.96
C GLY A 65 9.04 -12.09 -2.50
N GLY A 66 8.91 -11.00 -1.75
CA GLY A 66 8.18 -10.98 -0.47
C GLY A 66 8.76 -11.85 0.64
N ASP A 67 10.10 -11.91 0.81
CA ASP A 67 10.74 -12.59 1.95
C ASP A 67 10.22 -12.03 3.29
N PRO A 68 9.37 -12.76 4.04
CA PRO A 68 8.72 -12.27 5.26
C PRO A 68 9.71 -11.76 6.31
N GLY A 69 10.93 -12.32 6.33
CA GLY A 69 11.99 -11.91 7.24
C GLY A 69 12.71 -10.62 6.82
N GLY A 70 12.69 -10.27 5.54
CA GLY A 70 13.36 -9.08 4.99
C GLY A 70 12.67 -7.79 5.40
N PHE A 71 11.33 -7.72 5.31
CA PHE A 71 10.56 -6.52 5.65
C PHE A 71 10.61 -6.19 7.14
N ILE A 72 10.44 -7.21 8.00
CA ILE A 72 10.50 -7.03 9.46
C ILE A 72 11.90 -6.53 9.86
N ARG A 73 12.97 -7.10 9.28
CA ARG A 73 14.35 -6.70 9.57
C ARG A 73 14.71 -5.29 9.08
N SER A 74 14.16 -4.83 7.95
CA SER A 74 14.43 -3.48 7.42
C SER A 74 13.59 -2.40 8.11
N PHE A 75 12.31 -2.70 8.38
CA PHE A 75 11.36 -1.74 8.95
C PHE A 75 11.60 -1.48 10.44
N TRP A 76 11.96 -2.51 11.23
CA TRP A 76 12.21 -2.36 12.66
C TRP A 76 13.63 -1.92 13.02
N ARG A 77 14.62 -2.09 12.13
CA ARG A 77 16.01 -1.71 12.41
C ARG A 77 16.29 -0.21 12.20
N THR A 78 15.47 0.48 11.40
CA THR A 78 15.62 1.92 11.08
C THR A 78 14.70 2.83 11.91
N ARG A 79 13.97 2.27 12.87
CA ARG A 79 13.06 3.00 13.78
C ARG A 79 13.40 2.77 15.27
N ALA A 80 14.59 2.27 15.56
CA ALA A 80 15.20 2.28 16.89
C ALA A 80 16.18 3.45 16.98
#